data_AF-A0AAN5HY23-F1
#
_entry.id   AF-A0AAN5HY23-F1
#
_cell.length_a   1.000
_cell.length_b   1.000
_cell.length_c   1.000
_cell.angle_alpha   90.00
_cell.angle_beta   90.00
_cell.angle_gamma   90.00
#
_symmetry.space_group_name_H-M   'P 1'
#
loop_
_entity.id
_entity.type
_entity.pdbx_description
1 polymer ?
#
loop_
_entity_poly.entity_id
_entity_poly.type
_entity_poly.pdbx_seq_one_letter_code
_entity_poly.pdbx_strand_id
1 'polypeptide(L)'
;LNLDLLFEPFPLFPACAGYCIGILCRIGVPMHFCLGIATLVLVNTGSSIIGCFVHRHQAIVGVESRLKFNQKIASIIRYIFLIVTSISVFAWVFLNPHDKEKVDRALEKSSVNLTWIKDRGSYIYIERTAEIYLI
;
A
#
# COMPACT_ATOMS: atom_id res chain seq x y z
N LEU A 1 11.44 -0.18 -7.48
CA LEU A 1 10.16 -0.87 -7.76
C LEU A 1 9.41 0.04 -8.73
N ASN A 2 9.20 -0.35 -10.00
CA ASN A 2 8.49 0.48 -10.98
C ASN A 2 6.99 0.36 -10.74
N LEU A 3 6.43 1.25 -9.91
CA LEU A 3 5.00 1.28 -9.58
C LEU A 3 4.14 1.73 -10.77
N ASP A 4 4.73 2.46 -11.72
CA ASP A 4 4.08 2.96 -12.94
C ASP A 4 3.44 1.87 -13.80
N LEU A 5 3.90 0.62 -13.63
CA LEU A 5 3.32 -0.55 -14.29
C LEU A 5 1.93 -0.90 -13.76
N LEU A 6 1.63 -0.53 -12.50
CA LEU A 6 0.35 -0.77 -11.82
C LEU A 6 -0.49 0.52 -11.71
N PHE A 7 0.06 1.59 -11.14
CA PHE A 7 -0.67 2.84 -10.91
C PHE A 7 0.31 3.99 -10.67
N GLU A 8 -0.13 5.23 -10.95
CA GLU A 8 0.67 6.42 -10.68
C GLU A 8 0.07 7.18 -9.47
N PRO A 9 0.64 7.03 -8.26
CA PRO A 9 0.20 7.79 -7.10
C PRO A 9 0.54 9.27 -7.27
N PHE A 10 -0.41 10.16 -6.97
CA PHE A 10 -0.17 11.59 -6.81
C PHE A 10 -0.25 11.95 -5.32
N PRO A 11 0.89 11.97 -4.61
CA PRO A 11 0.94 12.54 -3.25
C PRO A 11 0.93 14.08 -3.35
N LEU A 12 -0.16 14.66 -3.87
CA LEU A 12 -0.36 16.11 -3.85
C LEU A 12 -0.94 16.48 -2.49
N PHE A 13 -0.10 16.90 -1.56
CA PHE A 13 -0.59 17.44 -0.29
C PHE A 13 -1.64 18.54 -0.57
N PRO A 14 -2.86 18.48 -0.02
CA PRO A 14 -3.31 17.62 1.09
C PRO A 14 -4.12 16.34 0.72
N ALA A 15 -4.28 16.01 -0.57
CA ALA A 15 -5.11 14.91 -1.05
C ALA A 15 -4.29 13.68 -1.50
N CYS A 16 -4.65 12.49 -1.00
CA CYS A 16 -4.16 11.23 -1.57
C CYS A 16 -5.07 10.85 -2.74
N ALA A 17 -4.63 11.20 -3.95
CA ALA A 17 -5.30 10.86 -5.19
C ALA A 17 -4.37 10.04 -6.09
N GLY A 18 -4.95 9.27 -6.99
CA GLY A 18 -4.19 8.56 -8.00
C GLY A 18 -5.07 8.20 -9.17
N TYR A 19 -4.48 8.12 -10.35
CA TYR A 19 -5.12 7.53 -11.51
C TYR A 19 -4.37 6.29 -11.95
N CYS A 20 -5.04 5.47 -12.74
CA CYS A 20 -4.46 4.25 -13.24
C CYS A 20 -4.14 4.33 -14.73
N ILE A 21 -2.84 4.34 -15.07
CA ILE A 21 -2.34 4.25 -16.46
C ILE A 21 -1.65 2.89 -16.75
N GLY A 22 -1.47 2.06 -15.71
CA GLY A 22 -0.76 0.78 -15.79
C GLY A 22 -1.50 -0.34 -16.54
N ILE A 23 -0.80 -1.46 -16.76
CA ILE A 23 -1.30 -2.62 -17.53
C ILE A 23 -2.56 -3.20 -16.89
N LEU A 24 -2.59 -3.29 -15.56
CA LEU A 24 -3.72 -3.83 -14.81
C LEU A 24 -5.02 -3.05 -15.04
N CYS A 25 -4.93 -1.75 -15.25
CA CYS A 25 -6.11 -0.94 -15.54
C CYS A 25 -6.52 -0.96 -17.00
N ARG A 26 -5.58 -1.21 -17.93
CA ARG A 26 -5.92 -1.47 -19.34
C ARG A 26 -6.72 -2.75 -19.52
N ILE A 27 -6.51 -3.76 -18.68
CA ILE A 27 -7.30 -5.00 -18.67
C ILE A 27 -8.59 -4.90 -17.84
N GLY A 28 -8.95 -3.70 -17.35
CA GLY A 28 -10.21 -3.44 -16.67
C GLY A 28 -10.23 -3.74 -15.16
N VAL A 29 -9.07 -3.98 -14.53
CA VAL A 29 -9.02 -4.14 -13.06
C VAL A 29 -9.31 -2.79 -12.40
N PRO A 30 -10.25 -2.73 -11.42
CA PRO A 30 -10.53 -1.48 -10.73
C PRO A 30 -9.33 -0.96 -9.92
N MET A 31 -9.18 0.37 -9.84
CA MET A 31 -8.05 1.05 -9.17
C MET A 31 -7.82 0.61 -7.71
N HIS A 32 -8.88 0.33 -6.94
CA HIS A 32 -8.77 -0.10 -5.54
C HIS A 32 -8.07 -1.47 -5.39
N PHE A 33 -8.27 -2.39 -6.34
CA PHE A 33 -7.53 -3.65 -6.39
C PHE A 33 -6.07 -3.42 -6.76
N CYS A 34 -5.80 -2.53 -7.72
CA CYS A 34 -4.42 -2.17 -8.10
C CYS A 34 -3.64 -1.59 -6.90
N LEU A 35 -4.29 -0.72 -6.11
CA LEU A 35 -3.70 -0.16 -4.90
C LEU A 35 -3.44 -1.24 -3.83
N GLY A 36 -4.38 -2.18 -3.65
CA GLY A 36 -4.20 -3.32 -2.75
C GLY A 36 -3.00 -4.18 -3.17
N ILE A 37 -2.91 -4.57 -4.44
CA ILE A 37 -1.79 -5.36 -4.98
C ILE A 37 -0.47 -4.61 -4.80
N ALA A 38 -0.41 -3.32 -5.14
CA ALA A 38 0.79 -2.53 -4.97
C ALA A 38 1.25 -2.46 -3.50
N THR A 39 0.30 -2.32 -2.57
CA THR A 39 0.57 -2.32 -1.12
C THR A 39 1.19 -3.64 -0.68
N LEU A 40 0.65 -4.77 -1.13
CA LEU A 40 1.21 -6.10 -0.83
C LEU A 40 2.64 -6.26 -1.35
N VAL A 41 2.90 -5.82 -2.59
CA VAL A 41 4.24 -5.89 -3.20
C VAL A 41 5.22 -5.03 -2.42
N LEU A 42 4.85 -3.81 -2.04
CA LEU A 42 5.69 -2.90 -1.26
C LEU A 42 6.02 -3.46 0.12
N VAL A 43 5.01 -3.96 0.85
CA VAL A 43 5.21 -4.57 2.17
C VAL A 43 6.10 -5.79 2.06
N ASN A 44 5.83 -6.71 1.12
CA ASN A 44 6.64 -7.92 0.97
C ASN A 44 8.09 -7.60 0.60
N THR A 45 8.30 -6.60 -0.26
CA THR A 45 9.65 -6.12 -0.62
C THR A 45 10.36 -5.53 0.60
N GLY A 46 9.68 -4.66 1.36
CA GLY A 46 10.21 -4.08 2.60
C GLY A 46 10.56 -5.14 3.64
N SER A 47 9.67 -6.10 3.90
CA SER A 47 9.92 -7.23 4.79
C SER A 47 11.09 -8.09 4.35
N SER A 48 11.28 -8.27 3.04
CA SER A 48 12.42 -9.02 2.49
C SER A 48 13.73 -8.30 2.74
N ILE A 49 13.77 -6.97 2.52
CA ILE A 49 14.95 -6.13 2.78
C ILE A 49 15.32 -6.18 4.27
N ILE A 50 14.35 -5.99 5.17
CA ILE A 50 14.57 -6.09 6.62
C ILE A 50 15.09 -7.48 6.98
N GLY A 51 14.49 -8.54 6.42
CA GLY A 51 14.95 -9.91 6.61
C GLY A 51 16.41 -10.13 6.20
N CYS A 52 16.85 -9.53 5.09
CA CYS A 52 18.24 -9.58 4.66
C CYS A 52 19.18 -8.88 5.67
N PHE A 53 18.81 -7.71 6.18
CA PHE A 53 19.60 -7.02 7.20
C PHE A 53 19.70 -7.81 8.50
N VAL A 54 18.57 -8.37 8.95
CA VAL A 54 18.46 -9.25 10.11
C VAL A 54 19.39 -10.46 9.94
N HIS A 55 19.33 -11.15 8.80
CA HIS A 55 20.19 -12.30 8.54
C HIS A 55 21.68 -11.92 8.54
N ARG A 56 22.04 -10.80 7.90
CA ARG A 56 23.42 -10.29 7.88
C ARG A 56 23.91 -9.92 9.27
N HIS A 57 23.07 -9.26 10.08
CA HIS A 57 23.39 -8.92 11.46
C HIS A 57 23.65 -10.19 12.29
N GLN A 58 22.80 -11.21 12.16
CA GLN A 58 22.95 -12.49 12.88
C GLN A 58 24.19 -13.29 12.49
N ALA A 59 24.71 -13.11 11.27
CA ALA A 59 25.95 -13.77 10.85
C ALA A 59 27.19 -13.21 11.55
N ILE A 60 27.16 -11.96 12.01
CA ILE A 60 28.28 -11.26 12.65
C ILE A 60 28.21 -11.38 14.19
N VAL A 61 27.01 -11.51 14.74
CA VAL A 61 26.79 -11.55 16.19
C VAL A 61 27.35 -12.84 16.81
N GLY A 62 28.19 -12.66 17.84
CA GLY A 62 28.80 -13.76 18.61
C GLY A 62 27.76 -14.68 19.28
N VAL A 63 28.14 -15.95 19.50
CA VAL A 63 27.24 -17.00 20.00
C VAL A 63 26.64 -16.69 21.37
N GLU A 64 27.40 -16.03 22.24
CA GLU A 64 27.03 -15.66 23.62
C GLU A 64 26.24 -14.33 23.71
N SER A 65 26.05 -13.63 22.60
CA SER A 65 25.44 -12.30 22.63
C SER A 65 23.93 -12.37 22.78
N ARG A 66 23.37 -11.53 23.65
CA ARG A 66 21.90 -11.36 23.83
C ARG A 66 21.17 -10.90 22.57
N LEU A 67 21.91 -10.38 21.59
CA LEU A 67 21.36 -9.94 20.29
C LEU A 67 21.21 -11.10 19.29
N LYS A 68 21.61 -12.31 19.65
CA LYS A 68 21.45 -13.51 18.84
C LYS A 68 20.05 -14.09 19.05
N PHE A 69 19.24 -14.09 17.99
CA PHE A 69 17.90 -14.64 18.01
C PHE A 69 17.79 -15.86 17.12
N ASN A 70 16.83 -16.73 17.46
CA ASN A 70 16.57 -17.94 16.69
C ASN A 70 15.98 -17.59 15.33
N GLN A 71 16.67 -17.96 14.26
CA GLN A 71 16.24 -17.67 12.88
C GLN A 71 14.87 -18.30 12.55
N LYS A 72 14.51 -19.42 13.18
CA LYS A 72 13.18 -20.02 13.03
C LYS A 72 12.09 -19.12 13.60
N ILE A 73 12.33 -18.53 14.78
CA ILE A 73 11.38 -17.60 15.42
C ILE A 73 11.23 -16.33 14.57
N ALA A 74 12.34 -15.76 14.09
CA ALA A 74 12.30 -14.59 13.20
C ALA A 74 11.53 -14.88 11.90
N SER A 75 11.70 -16.08 11.34
CA SER A 75 10.95 -16.51 10.14
C SER A 75 9.46 -16.66 10.44
N ILE A 76 9.08 -17.27 11.57
CA ILE A 76 7.69 -17.39 12.00
C ILE A 76 7.05 -16.01 12.18
N ILE A 77 7.73 -15.09 12.87
CA ILE A 77 7.26 -13.71 13.07
C ILE A 77 7.05 -13.02 11.71
N ARG A 78 7.98 -13.18 10.77
CA ARG A 78 7.85 -12.63 9.42
C ARG A 78 6.62 -13.19 8.70
N TYR A 79 6.38 -14.50 8.76
CA TYR A 79 5.20 -15.10 8.12
C TYR A 79 3.90 -14.61 8.75
N ILE A 80 3.83 -14.54 10.09
CA ILE A 80 2.68 -14.00 10.81
C ILE A 80 2.41 -12.55 10.37
N PHE A 81 3.45 -11.72 10.34
CA PHE A 81 3.34 -10.33 9.89
C PHE A 81 2.79 -10.24 8.46
N LEU A 82 3.35 -11.02 7.52
CA LEU A 82 2.88 -11.03 6.12
C LEU A 82 1.43 -11.51 5.99
N ILE A 83 1.03 -12.53 6.74
CA ILE A 83 -0.35 -13.04 6.75
C ILE A 83 -1.30 -11.97 7.27
N VAL A 84 -0.99 -11.36 8.41
CA VAL A 84 -1.81 -10.30 9.02
C VAL A 84 -1.97 -9.14 8.05
N THR A 85 -0.87 -8.62 7.49
CA THR A 85 -0.95 -7.51 6.53
C THR A 85 -1.73 -7.90 5.26
N SER A 86 -1.56 -9.13 4.77
CA SER A 86 -2.33 -9.60 3.62
C SER A 86 -3.82 -9.61 3.90
N ILE A 87 -4.24 -10.17 5.04
CA ILE A 87 -5.63 -10.19 5.47
C ILE A 87 -6.17 -8.76 5.62
N SER A 88 -5.43 -7.84 6.22
CA SER A 88 -5.84 -6.44 6.36
C SER A 88 -6.07 -5.74 5.02
N VAL A 89 -5.19 -5.97 4.04
CA VAL A 89 -5.35 -5.40 2.69
C VAL A 89 -6.56 -5.99 1.99
N PHE A 90 -6.74 -7.32 2.03
CA PHE A 90 -7.91 -7.96 1.45
C PHE A 90 -9.21 -7.47 2.12
N ALA A 91 -9.23 -7.41 3.44
CA ALA A 91 -10.37 -6.88 4.18
C ALA A 91 -10.69 -5.44 3.74
N TRP A 92 -9.68 -4.58 3.60
CA TRP A 92 -9.89 -3.20 3.12
C TRP A 92 -10.48 -3.15 1.70
N VAL A 93 -9.92 -3.93 0.76
CA VAL A 93 -10.37 -3.99 -0.63
C VAL A 93 -11.80 -4.52 -0.75
N PHE A 94 -12.18 -5.55 0.00
CA PHE A 94 -13.50 -6.18 -0.09
C PHE A 94 -14.58 -5.48 0.74
N LEU A 95 -14.24 -4.94 1.91
CA LEU A 95 -15.19 -4.24 2.77
C LEU A 95 -15.48 -2.81 2.30
N ASN A 96 -14.60 -2.22 1.49
CA ASN A 96 -14.79 -0.90 0.91
C ASN A 96 -14.90 -1.01 -0.62
N PRO A 97 -16.01 -1.57 -1.13
CA PRO A 97 -16.24 -1.60 -2.56
C PRO A 97 -16.19 -0.16 -3.09
N HIS A 98 -15.53 0.02 -4.23
CA HIS A 98 -15.31 1.33 -4.81
C HIS A 98 -16.63 1.95 -5.26
N ASP A 99 -17.18 2.79 -4.39
CA ASP A 99 -18.35 3.62 -4.67
C ASP A 99 -17.90 4.87 -5.45
N LYS A 100 -18.12 4.85 -6.76
CA LYS A 100 -17.74 5.96 -7.65
C LYS A 100 -18.47 7.25 -7.31
N GLU A 101 -19.75 7.18 -6.92
CA GLU A 101 -20.54 8.37 -6.60
C GLU A 101 -20.05 9.07 -5.34
N LYS A 102 -19.60 8.30 -4.35
CA LYS A 102 -18.98 8.85 -3.14
C LYS A 102 -17.66 9.55 -3.46
N VAL A 103 -16.83 8.94 -4.31
CA VAL A 103 -15.55 9.51 -4.76
C VAL A 103 -15.76 10.78 -5.58
N ASP A 104 -16.76 10.80 -6.47
CA ASP A 104 -17.07 11.98 -7.30
C ASP A 104 -17.57 13.16 -6.48
N ARG A 105 -18.47 12.92 -5.53
CA ARG A 105 -18.91 13.95 -4.59
C ARG A 105 -17.77 14.50 -3.75
N ALA A 106 -16.87 13.63 -3.30
CA ALA A 106 -15.70 14.03 -2.51
C ALA A 106 -14.70 14.84 -3.36
N LEU A 107 -14.53 14.49 -4.64
CA LEU A 107 -13.68 15.21 -5.59
C LEU A 107 -14.23 16.61 -5.91
N GLU A 108 -15.54 16.72 -6.14
CA GLU A 108 -16.21 18.00 -6.41
C GLU A 108 -16.24 18.94 -5.19
N LYS A 109 -16.31 18.37 -3.98
CA LYS A 109 -16.24 19.13 -2.73
C LYS A 109 -14.81 19.52 -2.34
N SER A 110 -13.80 18.94 -2.98
CA SER A 110 -12.40 19.19 -2.63
C SER A 110 -11.99 20.64 -2.93
N SER A 111 -11.19 21.23 -2.04
CA SER A 111 -10.69 22.61 -2.21
C SER A 111 -9.67 22.75 -3.33
N VAL A 112 -9.12 21.64 -3.81
CA VAL A 112 -8.17 21.56 -4.91
C VAL A 112 -8.94 21.10 -6.15
N ASN A 113 -8.93 21.87 -7.24
CA ASN A 113 -9.63 21.46 -8.47
C ASN A 113 -8.90 20.28 -9.14
N LEU A 114 -9.28 19.05 -8.72
CA LEU A 114 -8.74 17.78 -9.21
C LEU A 114 -9.69 17.08 -10.20
N THR A 115 -10.68 17.80 -10.73
CA THR A 115 -11.67 17.23 -11.65
C THR A 115 -11.06 16.70 -12.94
N TRP A 116 -9.92 17.25 -13.37
CA TRP A 116 -9.14 16.79 -14.53
C TRP A 116 -8.73 15.31 -14.47
N ILE A 117 -8.73 14.71 -13.26
CA ILE A 117 -8.39 13.30 -13.08
C ILE A 117 -9.45 12.37 -13.69
N LYS A 118 -10.69 12.86 -13.84
CA LYS A 118 -11.80 12.12 -14.48
C LYS A 118 -11.49 11.77 -15.94
N ASP A 119 -10.75 12.64 -16.64
CA ASP A 119 -10.39 12.46 -18.05
C ASP A 119 -9.29 11.39 -18.25
N ARG A 120 -8.64 10.93 -17.17
CA ARG A 120 -7.52 9.99 -17.20
C ARG A 120 -7.94 8.52 -17.07
N GLY A 121 -9.23 8.24 -16.90
CA GLY A 121 -9.76 6.88 -16.79
C GLY A 121 -10.15 6.50 -15.37
N SER A 122 -9.66 5.37 -14.85
CA SER A 122 -9.98 4.95 -13.47
C SER A 122 -9.13 5.75 -12.47
N TYR A 123 -9.79 6.36 -11.48
CA TYR A 123 -9.14 7.14 -10.42
C TYR A 123 -9.63 6.72 -9.04
N ILE A 124 -8.85 7.10 -8.04
CA ILE A 124 -9.22 7.03 -6.63
C ILE A 124 -8.95 8.38 -5.99
N TYR A 125 -9.86 8.81 -5.13
CA TYR A 125 -9.70 9.96 -4.27
C TYR A 125 -10.09 9.54 -2.85
N ILE A 126 -9.15 9.66 -1.92
CA ILE A 126 -9.38 9.36 -0.51
C ILE A 126 -9.50 10.69 0.22
N GLU A 127 -10.73 11.01 0.66
CA GLU A 127 -11.00 12.18 1.49
C GLU A 127 -10.31 12.02 2.84
N ARG A 128 -9.56 13.03 3.29
CA ARG A 128 -9.00 13.03 4.64
C ARG A 128 -10.13 13.09 5.67
N THR A 129 -10.26 12.04 6.48
CA THR A 129 -10.88 12.19 7.80
C THR A 129 -9.81 12.77 8.74
N ALA A 130 -10.11 13.87 9.42
CA ALA A 130 -9.14 14.64 10.22
C ALA A 130 -8.48 13.89 11.40
N GLU A 131 -8.78 12.60 11.59
CA GLU A 131 -8.29 11.80 12.71
C GLU A 131 -6.82 11.35 12.60
N ILE A 132 -6.17 11.51 11.44
CA ILE A 132 -4.77 11.08 11.23
C ILE A 132 -3.76 12.05 11.88
N TYR A 133 -4.21 13.20 12.43
CA TYR A 133 -3.34 14.14 13.16
C TYR A 133 -3.04 13.73 14.62
N LEU A 134 -3.62 12.63 15.12
CA LEU A 134 -3.49 12.19 16.51
C LEU A 134 -2.55 10.98 16.73
N ILE A 135 -1.66 10.70 15.78
CA ILE A 135 -0.58 9.70 15.96
C ILE A 135 0.77 10.37 15.75
#